data_AF-A0A928TA82-F1
#
_entry.id   AF-A0A928TA82-F1
#
_cell.length_a   1.000
_cell.length_b   1.000
_cell.length_c   1.000
_cell.angle_alpha   90.00
_cell.angle_beta   90.00
_cell.angle_gamma   90.00
#
_symmetry.space_group_name_H-M   'P 1'
#
loop_
_entity.id
_entity.type
_entity.pdbx_description
1 polymer ?
#
loop_
_entity_poly.entity_id
_entity_poly.type
_entity_poly.pdbx_seq_one_letter_code
_entity_poly.pdbx_strand_id
1 'polypeptide(L)'
;MKCSPMLRFACLALVLTLLPSCGLSFRSAWKAAPSGSGVAGRWEGTWLSAASGHTGKLRAVISAPVPVLAASKKQPQAVSHQFFYHCTWRGILSAAFKTTHQVVRQENGTFTFKGDHVMPKWVGGTYHYEGTIQGDEFKACYESGLDRGTFTMKRVR
;
A
#
# COMPACT_ATOMS: atom_id res chain seq x y z
N MET A 1 -9.89 43.14 -28.70
CA MET A 1 -10.42 42.43 -27.51
C MET A 1 -9.24 41.91 -26.71
N LYS A 2 -8.90 42.54 -25.57
CA LYS A 2 -7.76 42.17 -24.72
C LYS A 2 -8.26 41.20 -23.63
N CYS A 3 -7.84 39.94 -23.65
CA CYS A 3 -8.13 39.00 -22.57
C CYS A 3 -7.40 39.44 -21.29
N SER A 4 -8.14 39.73 -20.22
CA SER A 4 -7.58 40.17 -18.94
C SER A 4 -6.63 39.14 -18.33
N PRO A 5 -5.43 39.55 -17.86
CA PRO A 5 -4.46 38.65 -17.23
C PRO A 5 -4.97 38.02 -15.92
N MET A 6 -5.98 38.61 -15.27
CA MET A 6 -6.60 38.07 -14.05
C MET A 6 -7.27 36.70 -14.24
N LEU A 7 -7.75 36.37 -15.45
CA LEU A 7 -8.41 35.08 -15.71
C LEU A 7 -7.41 33.92 -15.77
N ARG A 8 -6.14 34.20 -16.13
CA ARG A 8 -5.07 33.18 -16.20
C ARG A 8 -4.50 32.82 -14.82
N PHE A 9 -4.43 33.79 -13.91
CA PHE A 9 -3.98 33.53 -12.53
C PHE A 9 -5.04 32.79 -11.69
N ALA A 10 -6.32 33.02 -11.96
CA ALA A 10 -7.41 32.30 -11.29
C ALA A 10 -7.39 30.78 -11.58
N CYS A 11 -7.05 30.37 -12.82
CA CYS A 11 -6.94 28.96 -13.18
C CYS A 11 -5.70 28.26 -12.57
N LEU A 12 -4.58 28.97 -12.38
CA LEU A 12 -3.37 28.40 -11.78
C LEU A 12 -3.53 28.17 -10.26
N ALA A 13 -4.27 29.04 -9.57
CA ALA A 13 -4.56 28.91 -8.14
C ALA A 13 -5.54 27.76 -7.82
N LEU A 14 -6.41 27.38 -8.76
CA LEU A 14 -7.37 26.28 -8.58
C LEU A 14 -6.73 24.89 -8.77
N VAL A 15 -5.63 24.79 -9.52
CA VAL A 15 -4.93 23.50 -9.76
C VAL A 15 -4.08 23.09 -8.53
N LEU A 16 -3.64 24.04 -7.71
CA LEU A 16 -2.87 23.74 -6.48
C LEU A 16 -3.73 23.24 -5.30
N THR A 17 -5.06 23.43 -5.30
CA THR A 17 -5.92 23.03 -4.17
C THR A 17 -6.48 21.62 -4.26
N LEU A 18 -6.23 20.88 -5.35
CA LEU A 18 -6.79 19.55 -5.61
C LEU A 18 -5.87 18.37 -5.26
N LEU A 19 -4.69 18.61 -4.68
CA LEU A 19 -3.71 17.57 -4.35
C LEU A 19 -3.43 17.61 -2.84
N PRO A 20 -4.19 16.86 -1.99
CA PRO A 20 -3.67 15.58 -1.49
C PRO A 20 -4.76 14.60 -0.97
N SER A 21 -5.63 14.04 -1.84
CA SER A 21 -6.68 13.11 -1.37
C SER A 21 -6.12 11.79 -0.79
N CYS A 22 -5.05 11.23 -1.39
CA CYS A 22 -4.49 9.95 -0.96
C CYS A 22 -3.71 10.05 0.36
N GLY A 23 -2.99 11.16 0.59
CA GLY A 23 -2.27 11.38 1.84
C GLY A 23 -3.20 11.62 3.03
N LEU A 24 -4.28 12.38 2.83
CA LEU A 24 -5.30 12.63 3.86
C LEU A 24 -6.06 11.37 4.24
N SER A 25 -6.50 10.58 3.26
CA SER A 25 -7.21 9.32 3.51
C SER A 25 -6.30 8.29 4.21
N PHE A 26 -5.04 8.17 3.81
CA PHE A 26 -4.06 7.34 4.51
C PHE A 26 -3.86 7.79 5.95
N ARG A 27 -3.66 9.10 6.18
CA ARG A 27 -3.47 9.65 7.52
C ARG A 27 -4.68 9.38 8.43
N SER A 28 -5.90 9.49 7.89
CA SER A 28 -7.12 9.16 8.61
C SER A 28 -7.15 7.67 9.00
N ALA A 29 -6.91 6.78 8.03
CA ALA A 29 -6.84 5.34 8.26
C ALA A 29 -5.75 4.97 9.28
N TRP A 30 -4.57 5.60 9.20
CA TRP A 30 -3.47 5.40 10.12
C TRP A 30 -3.81 5.78 11.56
N LYS A 31 -4.58 6.85 11.76
CA LYS A 31 -5.03 7.26 13.10
C LYS A 31 -6.13 6.36 13.65
N ALA A 32 -7.03 5.89 12.79
CA ALA A 32 -8.17 5.06 13.18
C ALA A 32 -7.82 3.56 13.32
N ALA A 33 -6.65 3.14 12.82
CA ALA A 33 -6.23 1.75 12.85
C ALA A 33 -6.08 1.25 14.30
N PRO A 34 -6.70 0.11 14.65
CA PRO A 34 -6.61 -0.43 16.01
C PRO A 34 -5.20 -0.93 16.31
N SER A 35 -4.78 -0.79 17.57
CA SER A 35 -3.68 -1.57 18.11
C SER A 35 -4.22 -2.98 18.37
N GLY A 36 -3.85 -3.94 17.53
CA GLY A 36 -4.43 -5.28 17.54
C GLY A 36 -3.41 -6.40 17.42
N SER A 37 -3.88 -7.62 17.68
CA SER A 37 -3.19 -8.88 17.42
C SER A 37 -3.51 -9.42 16.01
N GLY A 38 -2.70 -10.35 15.52
CA GLY A 38 -2.85 -10.88 14.15
C GLY A 38 -2.34 -9.91 13.08
N VAL A 39 -2.89 -9.94 11.86
CA VAL A 39 -2.35 -9.11 10.76
C VAL A 39 -2.85 -7.66 10.78
N ALA A 40 -4.04 -7.40 11.32
CA ALA A 40 -4.64 -6.07 11.31
C ALA A 40 -3.85 -5.05 12.15
N GLY A 41 -3.95 -3.78 11.76
CA GLY A 41 -3.30 -2.67 12.47
C GLY A 41 -2.24 -1.95 11.64
N ARG A 42 -1.32 -1.28 12.34
CA ARG A 42 -0.32 -0.38 11.76
C ARG A 42 1.04 -1.03 11.67
N TRP A 43 1.69 -0.80 10.54
CA TRP A 43 3.01 -1.33 10.23
C TRP A 43 3.89 -0.21 9.67
N GLU A 44 5.15 -0.17 10.07
CA GLU A 44 6.13 0.80 9.57
C GLU A 44 7.48 0.13 9.32
N GLY A 45 8.17 0.55 8.26
CA GLY A 45 9.52 0.11 7.93
C GLY A 45 10.00 0.70 6.63
N THR A 46 10.61 -0.12 5.79
CA THR A 46 11.23 0.30 4.53
C THR A 46 10.86 -0.59 3.35
N TRP A 47 11.00 -0.03 2.16
CA TRP A 47 10.93 -0.76 0.90
C TRP A 47 12.24 -0.60 0.12
N LEU A 48 12.56 -1.57 -0.75
CA LEU A 48 13.71 -1.54 -1.64
C LEU A 48 13.34 -2.10 -3.00
N SER A 49 13.52 -1.32 -4.06
CA SER A 49 13.49 -1.77 -5.47
C SER A 49 14.83 -2.38 -5.83
N ALA A 50 14.81 -3.61 -6.32
CA ALA A 50 15.99 -4.27 -6.86
C ALA A 50 16.35 -3.77 -8.27
N ALA A 51 15.39 -3.28 -9.05
CA ALA A 51 15.67 -2.79 -10.41
C ALA A 51 16.34 -1.41 -10.41
N SER A 52 15.96 -0.53 -9.49
CA SER A 52 16.42 0.87 -9.46
C SER A 52 17.27 1.24 -8.25
N GLY A 53 17.32 0.39 -7.23
CA GLY A 53 17.91 0.71 -5.93
C GLY A 53 17.13 1.75 -5.13
N HIS A 54 15.96 2.22 -5.61
CA HIS A 54 15.15 3.17 -4.87
C HIS A 54 14.64 2.55 -3.57
N THR A 55 14.63 3.36 -2.53
CA THR A 55 14.22 2.96 -1.19
C THR A 55 13.63 4.14 -0.46
N GLY A 56 12.88 3.84 0.59
CA GLY A 56 12.44 4.83 1.56
C GLY A 56 11.49 4.24 2.57
N LYS A 57 10.78 5.13 3.29
CA LYS A 57 9.87 4.72 4.36
C LYS A 57 8.64 4.06 3.74
N LEU A 58 8.18 3.00 4.37
CA LEU A 58 6.94 2.32 4.05
C LEU A 58 6.08 2.25 5.30
N ARG A 59 4.82 2.63 5.16
CA ARG A 59 3.79 2.43 6.16
C ARG A 59 2.65 1.62 5.56
N ALA A 60 2.01 0.82 6.38
CA ALA A 60 0.81 0.09 5.99
C ALA A 60 -0.24 0.10 7.11
N VAL A 61 -1.49 0.21 6.70
CA VAL A 61 -2.65 -0.07 7.55
C VAL A 61 -3.35 -1.30 7.00
N ILE A 62 -3.43 -2.35 7.80
CA ILE A 62 -4.12 -3.58 7.44
C ILE A 62 -5.49 -3.56 8.13
N SER A 63 -6.55 -3.67 7.34
CA SER A 63 -7.93 -3.66 7.84
C SER A 63 -8.26 -4.94 8.62
N ALA A 64 -9.40 -4.92 9.32
CA ALA A 64 -10.11 -6.15 9.65
C ALA A 64 -10.47 -6.95 8.36
N PRO A 65 -10.82 -8.25 8.47
CA PRO A 65 -11.30 -9.03 7.34
C PRO A 65 -12.37 -8.28 6.53
N VAL A 66 -12.24 -8.28 5.21
CA VAL A 66 -13.22 -7.71 4.28
C VAL A 66 -13.91 -8.83 3.52
N PRO A 67 -15.23 -8.75 3.26
CA PRO A 67 -15.90 -9.69 2.38
C PRO A 67 -15.27 -9.63 0.99
N VAL A 68 -14.88 -10.78 0.44
CA VAL A 68 -14.49 -10.87 -0.97
C VAL A 68 -15.52 -11.69 -1.73
N LEU A 69 -15.94 -11.15 -2.86
CA LEU A 69 -16.98 -11.72 -3.72
C LEU A 69 -16.60 -13.06 -4.38
N ALA A 70 -15.38 -13.55 -4.16
CA ALA A 70 -14.99 -14.92 -4.45
C ALA A 70 -13.80 -15.33 -3.58
N ALA A 71 -14.01 -16.21 -2.60
CA ALA A 71 -12.91 -16.99 -2.05
C ALA A 71 -12.24 -17.71 -3.22
N SER A 72 -10.92 -17.58 -3.35
CA SER A 72 -10.20 -18.31 -4.38
C SER A 72 -10.40 -19.80 -4.12
N LYS A 73 -11.02 -20.55 -5.05
CA LYS A 73 -11.32 -21.98 -4.87
C LYS A 73 -10.08 -22.82 -4.52
N LYS A 74 -8.87 -22.29 -4.78
CA LYS A 74 -7.57 -22.88 -4.44
C LYS A 74 -7.18 -22.76 -2.95
N GLN A 75 -7.74 -21.82 -2.18
CA GLN A 75 -7.41 -21.61 -0.77
C GLN A 75 -8.67 -21.32 0.06
N PRO A 76 -9.41 -22.36 0.47
CA PRO A 76 -10.68 -22.21 1.19
C PRO A 76 -10.56 -21.57 2.58
N GLN A 77 -9.34 -21.50 3.16
CA GLN A 77 -9.08 -20.85 4.45
C GLN A 77 -8.53 -19.42 4.32
N ALA A 78 -8.40 -18.90 3.09
CA ALA A 78 -7.91 -17.54 2.89
C ALA A 78 -8.96 -16.50 3.32
N VAL A 79 -8.54 -15.56 4.14
CA VAL A 79 -9.33 -14.40 4.55
C VAL A 79 -8.77 -13.17 3.88
N SER A 80 -9.65 -12.37 3.30
CA SER A 80 -9.22 -11.17 2.58
C SER A 80 -9.08 -9.98 3.50
N HIS A 81 -8.03 -9.20 3.29
CA HIS A 81 -7.75 -7.97 4.02
C HIS A 81 -7.37 -6.87 3.03
N GLN A 82 -7.79 -5.64 3.29
CA GLN A 82 -7.29 -4.48 2.58
C GLN A 82 -6.01 -3.99 3.25
N PHE A 83 -4.95 -3.89 2.47
CA PHE A 83 -3.70 -3.26 2.88
C PHE A 83 -3.65 -1.90 2.21
N PHE A 84 -3.62 -0.86 3.02
CA PHE A 84 -3.40 0.50 2.54
C PHE A 84 -1.94 0.84 2.79
N TYR A 85 -1.16 0.99 1.73
CA TYR A 85 0.26 1.34 1.80
C TYR A 85 0.45 2.84 1.59
N HIS A 86 1.50 3.37 2.21
CA HIS A 86 2.04 4.69 1.94
C HIS A 86 3.57 4.60 1.93
N CYS A 87 4.18 4.82 0.77
CA CYS A 87 5.63 4.80 0.60
C CYS A 87 6.17 6.21 0.34
N THR A 88 7.43 6.44 0.69
CA THR A 88 8.19 7.62 0.31
C THR A 88 9.48 7.23 -0.40
N TRP A 89 10.00 8.11 -1.26
CA TRP A 89 11.33 7.98 -1.86
C TRP A 89 11.92 9.33 -2.22
N ARG A 90 13.25 9.37 -2.39
CA ARG A 90 14.01 10.58 -2.75
C ARG A 90 13.70 11.79 -1.86
N GLY A 91 13.33 11.56 -0.59
CA GLY A 91 13.06 12.59 0.42
C GLY A 91 11.75 13.38 0.27
N ILE A 92 11.26 13.60 -0.95
CA ILE A 92 10.10 14.49 -1.22
C ILE A 92 8.91 13.78 -1.87
N LEU A 93 9.12 12.61 -2.47
CA LEU A 93 8.08 11.91 -3.21
C LEU A 93 7.37 10.90 -2.31
N SER A 94 6.06 10.78 -2.50
CA SER A 94 5.25 9.78 -1.83
C SER A 94 4.13 9.27 -2.72
N ALA A 95 3.68 8.05 -2.41
CA ALA A 95 2.52 7.45 -3.03
C ALA A 95 1.76 6.65 -1.97
N ALA A 96 0.44 6.57 -2.12
CA ALA A 96 -0.39 5.72 -1.30
C ALA A 96 -1.38 4.97 -2.17
N PHE A 97 -1.53 3.67 -1.91
CA PHE A 97 -2.37 2.79 -2.70
C PHE A 97 -2.94 1.67 -1.84
N LYS A 98 -4.09 1.16 -2.26
CA LYS A 98 -4.79 0.06 -1.60
C LYS A 98 -4.71 -1.17 -2.47
N THR A 99 -4.45 -2.32 -1.86
CA THR A 99 -4.58 -3.62 -2.50
C THR A 99 -5.22 -4.60 -1.52
N THR A 100 -5.96 -5.54 -2.08
CA THR A 100 -6.59 -6.61 -1.31
C THR A 100 -5.69 -7.82 -1.38
N HIS A 101 -5.27 -8.31 -0.22
CA HIS A 101 -4.49 -9.53 -0.12
C HIS A 101 -5.35 -10.64 0.50
N GLN A 102 -5.11 -11.84 0.01
CA GLN A 102 -5.59 -13.08 0.60
C GLN A 102 -4.58 -13.53 1.65
N VAL A 103 -5.02 -13.61 2.90
CA VAL A 103 -4.20 -13.97 4.05
C VAL A 103 -4.59 -15.36 4.53
N VAL A 104 -3.61 -16.23 4.70
CA VAL A 104 -3.78 -17.59 5.24
C VAL A 104 -2.98 -17.70 6.52
N ARG A 105 -3.64 -18.14 7.60
CA ARG A 105 -2.96 -18.48 8.85
C ARG A 105 -2.36 -19.88 8.71
N GLN A 106 -1.07 -20.01 8.99
CA GLN A 106 -0.34 -21.27 8.99
C GLN A 106 -0.41 -21.92 10.38
N GLU A 107 -0.18 -23.24 10.43
CA GLU A 107 -0.21 -24.02 11.68
C GLU A 107 0.80 -23.52 12.72
N ASN A 108 1.95 -23.03 12.27
CA ASN A 108 3.01 -22.47 13.12
C ASN A 108 2.70 -21.05 13.65
N GLY A 109 1.50 -20.52 13.41
CA GLY A 109 1.09 -19.18 13.83
C GLY A 109 1.55 -18.02 12.94
N THR A 110 2.31 -18.30 11.88
CA THR A 110 2.67 -17.31 10.85
C THR A 110 1.48 -17.06 9.94
N PHE A 111 1.35 -15.84 9.43
CA PHE A 111 0.39 -15.52 8.37
C PHE A 111 1.15 -15.35 7.06
N THR A 112 0.72 -16.05 6.01
CA THR A 112 1.21 -15.81 4.64
C THR A 112 0.16 -15.04 3.89
N PHE A 113 0.56 -14.12 3.02
CA PHE A 113 -0.39 -13.41 2.19
C PHE A 113 0.07 -13.31 0.74
N LYS A 114 -0.90 -13.27 -0.16
CA LYS A 114 -0.70 -13.00 -1.58
C LYS A 114 -1.70 -11.99 -2.07
N GLY A 115 -1.35 -11.18 -3.05
CA GLY A 115 -2.31 -10.30 -3.71
C GLY A 115 -1.73 -9.65 -4.94
N ASP A 116 -2.62 -9.05 -5.72
CA ASP A 116 -2.28 -8.38 -6.96
C ASP A 116 -2.68 -6.90 -6.89
N HIS A 117 -1.95 -6.07 -7.60
CA HIS A 117 -2.30 -4.67 -7.80
C HIS A 117 -2.11 -4.30 -9.26
N VAL A 118 -3.20 -3.97 -9.93
CA VAL A 118 -3.16 -3.58 -11.34
C VAL A 118 -2.89 -2.09 -11.44
N MET A 119 -1.74 -1.76 -12.02
CA MET A 119 -1.36 -0.39 -12.36
C MET A 119 -1.34 -0.21 -13.88
N PRO A 120 -1.37 1.04 -14.38
CA PRO A 120 -1.14 1.30 -15.79
C PRO A 120 0.16 0.67 -16.30
N LYS A 121 0.17 0.16 -17.53
CA LYS A 121 1.34 -0.56 -18.10
C LYS A 121 2.64 0.26 -18.05
N TRP A 122 2.54 1.59 -18.20
CA TRP A 122 3.70 2.48 -18.18
C TRP A 122 4.37 2.63 -16.81
N VAL A 123 3.75 2.14 -15.72
CA VAL A 123 4.35 2.07 -14.37
C VAL A 123 4.59 0.63 -13.89
N GLY A 124 4.57 -0.37 -14.77
CA GLY A 124 4.90 -1.76 -14.41
C GLY A 124 3.78 -2.77 -14.61
N GLY A 125 2.56 -2.31 -14.94
CA GLY A 125 1.43 -3.19 -15.16
C GLY A 125 0.94 -3.84 -13.87
N THR A 126 0.82 -5.17 -13.85
CA THR A 126 0.37 -5.90 -12.67
C THR A 126 1.53 -6.15 -11.72
N TYR A 127 1.35 -5.75 -10.47
CA TYR A 127 2.23 -6.08 -9.36
C TYR A 127 1.70 -7.29 -8.61
N HIS A 128 2.53 -8.30 -8.44
CA HIS A 128 2.29 -9.48 -7.62
C HIS A 128 3.00 -9.29 -6.28
N TYR A 129 2.31 -9.61 -5.19
CA TYR A 129 2.84 -9.50 -3.84
C TYR A 129 2.75 -10.85 -3.14
N GLU A 130 3.82 -11.21 -2.44
CA GLU A 130 3.84 -12.35 -1.53
C GLU A 130 4.57 -11.95 -0.25
N GLY A 131 4.06 -12.37 0.90
CA GLY A 131 4.70 -12.02 2.17
C GLY A 131 4.27 -12.86 3.35
N THR A 132 4.93 -12.59 4.47
CA THR A 132 4.77 -13.26 5.74
C THR A 132 4.64 -12.22 6.86
N ILE A 133 3.77 -12.53 7.83
CA ILE A 133 3.64 -11.79 9.08
C ILE A 133 3.79 -12.78 10.23
N GLN A 134 4.77 -12.57 11.09
CA GLN A 134 5.02 -13.39 12.27
C GLN A 134 5.19 -12.49 13.48
N GLY A 135 4.21 -12.51 14.39
CA GLY A 135 4.17 -11.60 15.53
C GLY A 135 4.16 -10.12 15.10
N ASP A 136 5.27 -9.43 15.36
CA ASP A 136 5.48 -8.02 15.03
C ASP A 136 6.41 -7.81 13.82
N GLU A 137 6.79 -8.88 13.12
CA GLU A 137 7.56 -8.81 11.88
C GLU A 137 6.66 -8.96 10.65
N PHE A 138 6.89 -8.11 9.66
CA PHE A 138 6.27 -8.16 8.35
C PHE A 138 7.37 -8.15 7.30
N LYS A 139 7.39 -9.16 6.43
CA LYS A 139 8.32 -9.26 5.30
C LYS A 139 7.55 -9.62 4.04
N ALA A 140 7.79 -8.90 2.95
CA ALA A 140 7.16 -9.20 1.68
C ALA A 140 8.09 -8.94 0.51
N CYS A 141 7.77 -9.55 -0.60
CA CYS A 141 8.34 -9.26 -1.90
C CYS A 141 7.22 -8.78 -2.84
N TYR A 142 7.58 -7.91 -3.77
CA TYR A 142 6.72 -7.55 -4.88
C TYR A 142 7.47 -7.77 -6.20
N GLU A 143 6.73 -8.06 -7.26
CA GLU A 143 7.25 -8.24 -8.61
C GLU A 143 6.26 -7.72 -9.66
N SER A 144 6.79 -7.10 -10.71
CA SER A 144 6.04 -6.56 -11.84
C SER A 144 6.92 -6.63 -13.09
N GLY A 145 6.37 -6.23 -14.25
CA GLY A 145 7.14 -6.22 -15.49
C GLY A 145 8.32 -5.24 -15.51
N LEU A 146 8.37 -4.25 -14.61
CA LEU A 146 9.41 -3.21 -14.57
C LEU A 146 10.25 -3.21 -13.29
N ASP A 147 9.77 -3.84 -12.22
CA ASP A 147 10.45 -3.79 -10.93
C ASP A 147 10.13 -5.01 -10.08
N ARG A 148 11.06 -5.36 -9.21
CA ARG A 148 10.89 -6.33 -8.12
C ARG A 148 11.57 -5.79 -6.88
N GLY A 149 11.04 -6.07 -5.72
CA GLY A 149 11.58 -5.51 -4.49
C GLY A 149 11.08 -6.16 -3.24
N THR A 150 11.48 -5.60 -2.11
CA THR A 150 11.20 -6.15 -0.78
C THR A 150 10.65 -5.09 0.16
N PHE A 151 9.80 -5.53 1.08
CA PHE A 151 9.29 -4.76 2.21
C PHE A 151 9.79 -5.41 3.50
N THR A 152 10.31 -4.60 4.42
CA THR A 152 10.65 -5.03 5.77
C THR A 152 10.03 -4.04 6.75
N MET A 153 9.09 -4.51 7.57
CA MET A 153 8.29 -3.66 8.44
C MET A 153 8.10 -4.30 9.83
N LYS A 154 7.80 -3.45 10.81
CA LYS A 154 7.44 -3.84 12.17
C LYS A 154 6.09 -3.27 12.57
N ARG A 155 5.41 -3.94 13.48
CA ARG A 155 4.16 -3.44 14.05
C ARG A 155 4.42 -2.15 14.82
N VAL A 156 3.54 -1.17 14.63
CA VAL A 156 3.52 0.06 15.42
C VAL A 156 2.54 -0.13 16.58
N ARG A 157 3.05 -0.06 17.81
CA ARG A 157 2.23 -0.13 19.04
C ARG A 157 1.62 1.22 19.37
#